data_AF-A0A9D2TX81-F1
#
_entry.id   AF-A0A9D2TX81-F1
#
_cell.length_a   1.000
_cell.length_b   1.000
_cell.length_c   1.000
_cell.angle_alpha   90.00
_cell.angle_beta   90.00
_cell.angle_gamma   90.00
#
_symmetry.space_group_name_H-M   'P 1'
#
loop_
_entity.id
_entity.type
_entity.pdbx_description
1 polymer ?
#
loop_
_entity_poly.entity_id
_entity_poly.type
_entity_poly.pdbx_seq_one_letter_code
_entity_poly.pdbx_strand_id
1 'polypeptide(L)'
;MDISDGDCDSHPAEPEMEDLGSFASVDPVAVDQACYDAVVNSPDPGKKALIERMDSRHGIHTVEAAAQHGLGNREYEMISLDE
;
A
#
# COMPACT_ATOMS: atom_id res chain seq x y z
N MET A 1 8.59 -1.28 -4.25
CA MET A 1 7.50 -2.27 -4.42
C MET A 1 6.73 -1.77 -5.61
N ASP A 2 6.74 -2.50 -6.73
CA ASP A 2 6.07 -2.04 -7.94
C ASP A 2 4.55 -2.09 -7.69
N ILE A 3 3.90 -0.94 -7.57
CA ILE A 3 2.47 -0.85 -7.26
C ILE A 3 1.68 -0.96 -8.58
N SER A 4 1.71 -2.12 -9.22
CA SER A 4 0.98 -2.41 -10.47
C SER A 4 -0.34 -3.16 -10.23
N ASP A 5 -1.20 -3.32 -11.25
CA ASP A 5 -2.29 -4.30 -11.19
C ASP A 5 -1.64 -5.67 -10.97
N GLY A 6 -1.87 -6.28 -9.81
CA GLY A 6 -1.02 -7.37 -9.29
C GLY A 6 -0.82 -8.54 -10.25
N ASP A 7 0.16 -9.40 -9.93
CA ASP A 7 0.66 -10.54 -10.73
C ASP A 7 -0.38 -11.55 -11.25
N CYS A 8 -1.66 -11.37 -10.91
CA CYS A 8 -2.79 -12.15 -11.37
C CYS A 8 -3.49 -11.56 -12.62
N ASP A 9 -3.04 -10.40 -13.12
CA ASP A 9 -3.51 -9.85 -14.40
C ASP A 9 -2.56 -10.20 -15.54
N SER A 10 -3.08 -10.87 -16.56
CA SER A 10 -2.35 -11.17 -17.80
C SER A 10 -2.08 -9.95 -18.68
N HIS A 11 -2.77 -8.83 -18.43
CA HIS A 11 -2.65 -7.57 -19.15
C HIS A 11 -2.71 -6.37 -18.18
N PRO A 12 -1.70 -6.20 -17.31
CA PRO A 12 -1.69 -5.12 -16.33
C PRO A 12 -1.62 -3.77 -17.05
N ALA A 13 -2.36 -2.79 -16.53
CA ALA A 13 -2.19 -1.40 -16.94
C ALA A 13 -0.77 -0.92 -16.59
N GLU A 14 -0.21 0.00 -17.38
CA GLU A 14 1.07 0.62 -17.04
C GLU A 14 0.94 1.37 -15.69
N PRO A 15 1.96 1.33 -14.83
CA PRO A 15 1.94 2.05 -13.56
C PRO A 15 1.83 3.56 -13.82
N GLU A 16 0.74 4.15 -13.33
CA GLU A 16 0.48 5.58 -13.45
C GLU A 16 1.14 6.41 -12.33
N MET A 17 1.79 5.73 -11.36
CA MET A 17 2.38 6.32 -10.16
C MET A 17 3.87 6.01 -10.06
N GLU A 18 4.67 6.97 -9.57
CA GLU A 18 6.10 6.81 -9.30
C GLU A 18 6.39 5.79 -8.19
N ASP A 19 7.59 5.20 -8.21
CA ASP A 19 8.05 4.27 -7.19
C ASP A 19 8.17 4.96 -5.82
N LEU A 20 7.48 4.42 -4.81
CA LEU A 20 7.49 4.91 -3.42
C LEU A 20 8.56 4.24 -2.56
N GLY A 21 9.35 3.32 -3.13
CA GLY A 21 10.37 2.55 -2.45
C GLY A 21 9.86 1.20 -1.93
N SER A 22 10.65 0.57 -1.05
CA SER A 22 10.32 -0.72 -0.41
C SER A 22 10.12 -0.55 1.08
N PHE A 23 8.96 -1.00 1.57
CA PHE A 23 8.66 -1.06 3.00
C PHE A 23 8.86 -2.49 3.51
N ALA A 24 9.39 -2.63 4.72
CA ALA A 24 9.57 -3.91 5.38
C ALA A 24 9.18 -3.80 6.86
N SER A 25 8.45 -4.80 7.36
CA SER A 25 8.10 -4.93 8.77
C SER A 25 7.99 -6.40 9.16
N VAL A 26 8.16 -6.69 10.44
CA VAL A 26 7.82 -8.00 11.03
C VAL A 26 6.33 -8.11 11.38
N ASP A 27 5.62 -6.98 11.36
CA ASP A 27 4.17 -6.91 11.54
C ASP A 27 3.52 -6.69 10.16
N PRO A 28 2.73 -7.68 9.66
CA PRO A 28 2.14 -7.62 8.33
C PRO A 28 1.08 -6.51 8.21
N VAL A 29 0.35 -6.22 9.29
CA VAL A 29 -0.69 -5.17 9.28
C VAL A 29 -0.02 -3.80 9.25
N ALA A 30 1.10 -3.64 9.96
CA ALA A 30 1.83 -2.38 10.00
C ALA A 30 2.44 -2.02 8.64
N VAL A 31 3.03 -2.98 7.92
CA VAL A 31 3.58 -2.72 6.57
C VAL A 31 2.48 -2.43 5.54
N ASP A 32 1.35 -3.14 5.60
CA ASP A 32 0.24 -2.89 4.68
C ASP A 32 -0.38 -1.50 4.93
N GLN A 33 -0.52 -1.09 6.20
CA GLN A 33 -0.97 0.25 6.55
C GLN A 33 0.03 1.32 6.06
N ALA A 34 1.34 1.10 6.23
CA ALA A 34 2.37 2.02 5.73
C ALA A 34 2.33 2.17 4.21
N CYS A 35 2.16 1.07 3.47
CA CYS A 35 1.99 1.09 2.01
C CYS A 35 0.76 1.89 1.57
N TYR A 36 -0.38 1.69 2.25
CA TYR A 36 -1.60 2.44 1.98
C TYR A 36 -1.39 3.95 2.21
N ASP A 37 -0.81 4.30 3.36
CA ASP A 37 -0.57 5.70 3.72
C ASP A 37 0.43 6.36 2.77
N ALA A 38 1.44 5.64 2.29
CA ALA A 38 2.40 6.15 1.32
C ALA A 38 1.72 6.53 0.00
N VAL A 39 0.79 5.71 -0.49
CA VAL A 39 0.01 6.01 -1.70
C VAL A 39 -0.87 7.24 -1.50
N VAL A 40 -1.64 7.27 -0.40
CA VAL A 40 -2.56 8.37 -0.11
C VAL A 40 -1.82 9.71 0.08
N ASN A 41 -0.68 9.67 0.77
CA ASN A 41 0.12 10.87 1.09
C ASN A 41 1.14 11.25 0.01
N SER A 42 1.33 10.44 -1.03
CA SER A 42 2.25 10.76 -2.12
C SER A 42 1.92 12.10 -2.77
N PRO A 43 2.91 12.94 -3.15
CA PRO A 43 2.66 14.17 -3.90
C PRO A 43 2.32 13.93 -5.39
N ASP A 44 2.47 12.69 -5.87
CA ASP A 44 2.30 12.35 -7.28
C ASP A 44 0.84 12.49 -7.75
N PRO A 45 0.53 13.27 -8.80
CA PRO A 45 -0.81 13.34 -9.38
C PRO A 45 -1.34 12.00 -9.92
N GLY A 46 -0.44 11.09 -10.32
CA GLY A 46 -0.73 9.73 -10.80
C GLY A 46 -1.36 8.81 -9.77
N LYS A 47 -1.26 9.15 -8.47
CA LYS A 47 -1.89 8.40 -7.38
C LYS A 47 -3.40 8.29 -7.48
N LYS A 48 -4.05 9.21 -8.20
CA LYS A 48 -5.50 9.33 -8.23
C LYS A 48 -6.17 8.06 -8.76
N ALA A 49 -5.66 7.50 -9.86
CA ALA A 49 -6.18 6.27 -10.44
C ALA A 49 -6.07 5.11 -9.44
N LEU A 50 -4.95 5.02 -8.72
CA LEU A 50 -4.73 3.98 -7.72
C LEU A 50 -5.64 4.15 -6.49
N ILE A 51 -5.80 5.37 -5.97
CA ILE A 51 -6.72 5.66 -4.85
C ILE A 51 -8.15 5.30 -5.23
N GLU A 52 -8.64 5.71 -6.41
CA GLU A 52 -9.98 5.34 -6.89
C GLU A 52 -10.17 3.81 -6.96
N ARG A 53 -9.11 3.09 -7.34
CA ARG A 53 -9.09 1.64 -7.43
C ARG A 53 -9.09 0.97 -6.05
N MET A 54 -8.37 1.52 -5.08
CA MET A 54 -8.35 1.07 -3.68
C MET A 54 -9.71 1.32 -3.01
N ASP A 55 -10.30 2.50 -3.23
CA ASP A 55 -11.59 2.88 -2.66
C ASP A 55 -12.74 2.04 -3.24
N SER A 56 -12.82 1.90 -4.57
CA SER A 56 -13.86 1.10 -5.24
C SER A 56 -13.82 -0.38 -4.84
N ARG A 57 -12.63 -0.90 -4.51
CA ARG A 57 -12.41 -2.29 -4.08
C ARG A 57 -12.31 -2.45 -2.57
N HIS A 58 -12.58 -1.41 -1.77
CA HIS A 58 -12.61 -1.52 -0.32
C HIS A 58 -11.25 -1.96 0.27
N GLY A 59 -10.14 -1.57 -0.37
CA GLY A 59 -8.79 -2.11 -0.10
C GLY A 59 -8.32 -1.94 1.35
N ILE A 60 -8.67 -0.83 2.00
CA ILE A 60 -8.32 -0.58 3.40
C ILE A 60 -8.97 -1.58 4.36
N HIS A 61 -10.15 -2.11 4.03
CA HIS A 61 -10.88 -3.02 4.91
C HIS A 61 -10.16 -4.36 5.10
N THR A 62 -9.30 -4.77 4.17
CA THR A 62 -8.44 -5.95 4.36
C THR A 62 -7.46 -5.74 5.51
N VAL A 63 -6.85 -4.55 5.60
CA VAL A 63 -5.93 -4.18 6.70
C VAL A 63 -6.68 -4.10 8.02
N GLU A 64 -7.89 -3.52 8.01
CA GLU A 64 -8.75 -3.42 9.20
C GLU A 64 -9.19 -4.79 9.72
N ALA A 65 -9.61 -5.68 8.82
CA ALA A 65 -10.00 -7.04 9.18
C ALA A 65 -8.80 -7.82 9.73
N ALA A 66 -7.61 -7.69 9.11
CA ALA A 66 -6.39 -8.35 9.59
C ALA A 66 -6.04 -7.91 11.02
N ALA A 67 -6.15 -6.61 11.31
CA ALA A 67 -5.97 -6.08 12.67
C ALA A 67 -7.01 -6.66 13.65
N GLN A 68 -8.29 -6.72 13.26
CA GLN A 68 -9.37 -7.29 14.08
C GLN A 68 -9.17 -8.79 14.37
N HIS A 69 -8.54 -9.52 13.44
CA HIS A 69 -8.18 -10.92 13.62
C HIS A 69 -6.89 -11.12 14.42
N GLY A 70 -6.24 -10.04 14.88
CA GLY A 70 -5.01 -10.11 15.68
C GLY A 70 -3.78 -10.51 14.89
N LEU A 71 -3.76 -10.29 13.57
CA LEU A 71 -2.60 -10.56 12.71
C LEU A 71 -1.49 -9.52 12.86
N GLY A 72 -1.78 -8.39 13.53
CA GLY A 72 -0.84 -7.29 13.73
C GLY A 72 -1.54 -6.00 14.15
N ASN A 73 -0.78 -4.91 14.16
CA ASN A 73 -1.24 -3.58 14.56
C ASN A 73 -1.21 -2.61 13.37
N ARG A 74 -2.14 -1.64 13.39
CA ARG A 74 -2.17 -0.57 12.38
C ARG A 74 -1.20 0.57 12.70
N GLU A 75 -0.73 0.66 13.94
CA GLU A 75 0.23 1.66 14.35
C GLU A 75 1.64 1.24 13.92
N TYR A 76 2.38 2.16 13.32
CA TYR A 76 3.74 1.94 12.87
C TYR A 76 4.57 3.21 13.02
N GLU A 77 5.89 3.04 13.05
CA GLU A 77 6.87 4.13 12.96
C GLU A 77 7.73 3.89 11.71
N MET A 78 7.92 4.94 10.90
CA MET A 78 8.74 4.85 9.70
C MET A 78 10.21 5.13 10.04
N ILE A 79 11.07 4.15 9.80
CA ILE A 79 12.53 4.26 9.97
C ILE A 79 13.16 4.15 8.58
N SER A 80 13.81 5.22 8.10
CA SER A 80 14.58 5.19 6.86
C SER A 80 15.95 4.54 7.10
N LEU A 81 16.37 3.70 6.16
CA LEU A 81 17.65 2.98 6.18
C LEU A 81 18.61 3.50 5.09
N ASP A 82 18.26 4.60 4.43
CA ASP A 82 19.09 5.22 3.41
C ASP A 82 20.22 6.02 4.08
N GLU A 83 21.36 5.35 4.31
CA GLU A 83 22.68 5.96 4.57
C GLU A 83 23.61 5.86 3.35
#